data_AF-A0A7S2S2J8-F1
#
_entry.id   AF-A0A7S2S2J8-F1
#
_cell.length_a   1.000
_cell.length_b   1.000
_cell.length_c   1.000
_cell.angle_alpha   90.00
_cell.angle_beta   90.00
_cell.angle_gamma   90.00
#
_symmetry.space_group_name_H-M   'P 1'
#
loop_
_entity.id
_entity.type
_entity.pdbx_description
1 polymer ?
#
loop_
_entity_poly.entity_id
_entity_poly.type
_entity_poly.pdbx_seq_one_letter_code
_entity_poly.pdbx_strand_id
1 'polypeptide(L)'
;LGRPSSRTAAIVGDFFGFGILTRRWKLCFYPNSGLGYLFDRAVDPRDEVNLWTSQGVDKTKATLLRLLLRWRSRQHHLALMKTKMNDPAANKMRASPGKVHVVATAHERVVSMTPMSAELDLLATITHFEKDGTI
;
A
#
# COMPACT_ATOMS: atom_id res chain seq x y z
N LEU A 1 21.23 -0.72 17.16
CA LEU A 1 19.86 -0.19 17.38
C LEU A 1 19.43 0.58 16.14
N GLY A 2 18.33 0.18 15.48
CA GLY A 2 17.85 0.86 14.27
C GLY A 2 17.21 2.21 14.60
N ARG A 3 17.45 3.24 13.78
CA ARG A 3 16.77 4.53 13.94
C ARG A 3 15.26 4.36 13.72
N PRO A 4 14.41 5.02 14.52
CA PRO A 4 12.97 5.02 14.27
C PRO A 4 12.68 5.59 12.89
N SER A 5 11.85 4.88 12.13
CA SER A 5 11.38 5.33 10.83
C SER A 5 10.56 6.62 11.00
N SER A 6 10.83 7.64 10.19
CA SER A 6 10.03 8.87 10.14
C SER A 6 8.62 8.68 9.53
N ARG A 7 8.34 7.49 9.00
CA ARG A 7 7.05 7.17 8.38
C ARG A 7 5.93 7.15 9.42
N THR A 8 4.87 7.89 9.14
CA THR A 8 3.66 8.00 9.95
C THR A 8 2.67 6.86 9.71
N ALA A 9 2.84 6.12 8.61
CA ALA A 9 2.01 4.99 8.26
C ALA A 9 2.77 3.93 7.46
N ALA A 10 2.22 2.71 7.48
CA ALA A 10 2.65 1.59 6.67
C ALA A 10 1.44 0.96 5.99
N ILE A 11 1.63 0.52 4.74
CA ILE A 11 0.62 -0.23 3.98
C ILE A 11 1.24 -1.56 3.62
N VAL A 12 0.50 -2.64 3.82
CA VAL A 12 0.91 -4.01 3.52
C VAL A 12 -0.13 -4.63 2.61
N GLY A 13 0.30 -5.40 1.63
CA GLY A 13 -0.56 -6.25 0.83
C GLY A 13 -0.05 -7.67 0.88
N ASP A 14 -0.97 -8.62 1.01
CA ASP A 14 -0.72 -10.05 0.88
C ASP A 14 -1.73 -10.64 -0.13
N PHE A 15 -1.57 -11.91 -0.50
CA PHE A 15 -2.42 -12.60 -1.45
C PHE A 15 -3.91 -12.53 -1.08
N PHE A 16 -4.22 -12.59 0.22
CA PHE A 16 -5.60 -12.64 0.71
C PHE A 16 -6.17 -11.30 1.16
N GLY A 17 -5.35 -10.26 1.34
CA GLY A 17 -5.83 -9.03 1.96
C GLY A 17 -4.85 -7.87 1.94
N PHE A 18 -5.33 -6.74 2.44
CA PHE A 18 -4.60 -5.49 2.51
C PHE A 18 -4.67 -4.92 3.92
N GLY A 19 -3.58 -4.30 4.37
CA GLY A 19 -3.49 -3.68 5.69
C GLY A 19 -3.00 -2.24 5.59
N ILE A 20 -3.55 -1.37 6.44
CA ILE A 20 -2.99 -0.04 6.72
C ILE A 20 -2.77 0.09 8.22
N LEU A 21 -1.56 0.51 8.57
CA LEU A 21 -1.13 0.77 9.94
C LEU A 21 -0.76 2.24 10.04
N THR A 22 -1.38 2.93 10.98
CA THR A 22 -1.09 4.32 11.35
C THR A 22 -0.64 4.35 12.81
N ARG A 23 -0.36 5.53 13.37
CA ARG A 23 0.00 5.66 14.79
C ARG A 23 -1.17 5.23 15.68
N ARG A 24 -2.40 5.60 15.31
CA ARG A 24 -3.60 5.33 16.11
C ARG A 24 -4.38 4.11 15.63
N TRP A 25 -4.48 3.88 14.33
CA TRP A 25 -5.38 2.86 13.77
C TRP A 25 -4.65 1.76 13.02
N LYS A 26 -5.16 0.54 13.13
CA LYS A 26 -4.80 -0.60 12.29
C LYS A 26 -6.04 -1.16 11.61
N LEU A 27 -6.00 -1.27 10.30
CA LEU A 27 -7.06 -1.87 9.48
C LEU A 27 -6.46 -3.05 8.70
N CYS A 28 -7.13 -4.20 8.73
CA CYS A 28 -6.91 -5.32 7.83
C CYS A 28 -8.21 -5.55 7.04
N PHE A 29 -8.14 -5.60 5.71
CA PHE A 29 -9.30 -5.75 4.83
C PHE A 29 -9.13 -6.94 3.88
N TYR A 30 -10.14 -7.78 3.78
CA TYR A 30 -10.19 -8.96 2.91
C TYR A 30 -11.25 -8.75 1.82
N PRO A 31 -10.85 -8.33 0.60
CA PRO A 31 -11.80 -7.94 -0.44
C PRO A 31 -12.78 -9.03 -0.84
N ASN A 32 -12.34 -10.29 -0.83
CA ASN A 32 -13.14 -11.43 -1.29
C ASN A 32 -14.34 -11.72 -0.37
N SER A 33 -14.22 -11.44 0.92
CA SER A 33 -15.29 -11.65 1.89
C SER A 33 -16.01 -10.36 2.28
N GLY A 34 -15.44 -9.20 1.94
CA GLY A 34 -15.91 -7.91 2.46
C GLY A 34 -15.73 -7.75 3.96
N LEU A 35 -14.98 -8.65 4.61
CA LEU A 35 -14.71 -8.63 6.05
C LEU A 35 -13.37 -7.96 6.35
N GLY A 36 -13.13 -7.69 7.62
CA GLY A 36 -11.88 -7.12 8.07
C GLY A 36 -11.76 -7.04 9.59
N TYR A 37 -10.66 -6.41 10.01
CA TYR A 37 -10.37 -6.08 11.38
C TYR A 37 -10.02 -4.60 11.47
N LEU A 38 -10.49 -3.93 12.51
CA LEU A 38 -10.15 -2.55 12.81
C LEU A 38 -9.80 -2.43 14.30
N PHE A 39 -8.66 -1.84 14.61
CA PHE A 39 -8.18 -1.66 15.98
C PHE A 39 -7.79 -0.20 16.23
N ASP A 40 -8.21 0.36 17.37
CA ASP A 40 -7.69 1.63 17.88
C ASP A 40 -6.52 1.34 18.83
N ARG A 41 -5.31 1.44 18.30
CA ARG A 41 -4.04 1.17 18.98
C ARG A 41 -3.71 2.16 20.09
N ALA A 42 -4.38 3.32 20.12
CA ALA A 42 -4.17 4.27 21.21
C ALA A 42 -4.82 3.78 22.52
N VAL A 43 -5.92 3.04 22.41
CA VAL A 43 -6.64 2.48 23.58
C VAL A 43 -6.41 0.98 23.74
N ASP A 44 -6.16 0.27 22.65
CA ASP A 44 -5.91 -1.18 22.59
C ASP A 44 -4.61 -1.46 21.80
N PRO A 45 -3.44 -1.29 22.44
CA PRO A 45 -2.15 -1.49 21.78
C PRO A 45 -1.85 -2.96 21.44
N ARG A 46 -2.65 -3.90 21.96
CA ARG A 46 -2.48 -5.35 21.77
C ARG A 46 -3.39 -5.92 20.69
N ASP A 47 -4.23 -5.09 20.07
CA ASP A 47 -5.20 -5.48 19.04
C ASP A 47 -6.16 -6.58 19.54
N GLU A 48 -6.60 -6.52 20.80
CA GLU A 48 -7.50 -7.48 21.43
C GLU A 48 -8.98 -7.24 21.07
N VAL A 49 -9.36 -6.00 20.79
CA VAL A 49 -10.75 -5.58 20.55
C VAL A 49 -10.94 -5.20 19.08
N ASN A 50 -11.53 -6.12 18.31
CA ASN A 50 -11.89 -5.83 16.93
C ASN A 50 -13.13 -4.91 16.83
N LEU A 51 -12.93 -3.72 16.28
CA LEU A 51 -13.95 -2.68 16.10
C LEU A 51 -14.63 -2.73 14.71
N TRP A 52 -14.39 -3.75 13.89
CA TRP A 52 -14.89 -3.82 12.50
C TRP A 52 -16.41 -3.55 12.36
N THR A 53 -17.19 -4.13 13.27
CA THR A 53 -18.65 -4.04 13.33
C THR A 53 -19.16 -3.07 14.40
N SER A 54 -18.27 -2.43 15.16
CA SER A 54 -18.65 -1.51 16.23
C SER A 54 -19.28 -0.24 15.67
N GLN A 55 -20.35 0.22 16.31
CA GLN A 55 -20.93 1.52 15.98
C GLN A 55 -19.98 2.65 16.41
N GLY A 56 -19.91 3.73 15.62
CA GLY A 56 -19.11 4.92 15.93
C GLY A 56 -17.71 4.97 15.29
N VAL A 57 -17.24 3.89 14.68
CA VAL A 57 -15.97 3.89 13.91
C VAL A 57 -16.17 3.87 12.40
N ASP A 58 -17.41 4.01 11.92
CA ASP A 58 -17.72 3.89 10.49
C ASP A 58 -17.02 4.95 9.63
N LYS A 59 -16.91 6.18 10.12
CA LYS A 59 -16.17 7.25 9.43
C LYS A 59 -14.69 6.91 9.31
N THR A 60 -14.07 6.43 10.39
CA THR A 60 -12.66 5.99 10.41
C THR A 60 -12.45 4.81 9.45
N LYS A 61 -13.29 3.79 9.54
CA LYS A 61 -13.26 2.61 8.67
C LYS A 61 -13.37 3.00 7.19
N ALA A 62 -14.36 3.81 6.83
CA ALA A 62 -14.57 4.28 5.47
C ALA A 62 -13.37 5.08 4.96
N THR A 63 -12.79 5.93 5.82
CA THR A 63 -11.61 6.72 5.50
C THR A 63 -10.39 5.84 5.21
N LEU A 64 -10.07 4.90 6.10
CA LEU A 64 -8.93 3.99 5.93
C LEU A 64 -9.11 3.08 4.71
N LEU A 65 -10.32 2.59 4.45
CA LEU A 65 -10.63 1.81 3.25
C LEU A 65 -10.43 2.63 1.97
N ARG A 66 -10.88 3.90 1.92
CA ARG A 66 -10.64 4.77 0.77
C ARG A 66 -9.15 4.98 0.51
N LEU A 67 -8.36 5.20 1.57
CA LEU A 67 -6.90 5.33 1.46
C LEU A 67 -6.26 4.06 0.90
N LEU A 68 -6.69 2.89 1.40
CA LEU A 68 -6.21 1.59 0.95
C LEU A 68 -6.54 1.33 -0.52
N LEU A 69 -7.79 1.63 -0.94
CA LEU A 69 -8.24 1.49 -2.32
C LEU A 69 -7.53 2.48 -3.25
N ARG A 70 -7.28 3.72 -2.81
CA ARG A 70 -6.51 4.73 -3.56
C ARG A 70 -5.05 4.29 -3.74
N TRP A 71 -4.44 3.71 -2.72
CA TRP A 71 -3.12 3.10 -2.85
C TRP A 71 -3.14 1.94 -3.85
N ARG A 72 -4.14 1.05 -3.74
CA ARG A 72 -4.24 -0.14 -4.59
C ARG A 72 -4.48 0.17 -6.07
N SER A 73 -5.28 1.19 -6.38
CA SER A 73 -5.54 1.61 -7.76
C SER A 73 -4.28 2.10 -8.46
N ARG A 74 -3.35 2.73 -7.72
CA ARG A 74 -2.05 3.17 -8.24
C ARG A 74 -1.12 2.02 -8.59
N GLN A 75 -1.20 0.90 -7.87
CA GLN A 75 -0.39 -0.31 -8.16
C GLN A 75 -0.81 -0.97 -9.49
N HIS A 76 -2.10 -0.93 -9.85
CA HIS A 76 -2.56 -1.49 -11.13
C HIS A 76 -1.97 -0.78 -12.35
N HIS A 77 -1.80 0.55 -12.26
CA HIS A 77 -1.18 1.32 -13.34
C HIS A 77 0.27 0.88 -13.60
N LEU A 78 1.03 0.55 -12.55
CA LEU A 78 2.40 0.07 -12.67
C LEU A 78 2.48 -1.33 -13.30
N ALA A 79 1.51 -2.21 -12.99
CA ALA A 79 1.44 -3.54 -13.61
C ALA A 79 1.21 -3.45 -15.14
N LEU A 80 0.30 -2.57 -15.57
CA LEU A 80 0.02 -2.32 -16.99
C LEU A 80 1.19 -1.66 -17.75
N MET A 81 1.97 -0.83 -17.06
CA MET A 81 3.17 -0.23 -17.67
C MET A 81 4.30 -1.26 -17.84
N LYS A 82 4.47 -2.18 -16.89
CA LYS A 82 5.46 -3.26 -17.01
C LYS A 82 5.16 -4.21 -18.16
N THR A 83 3.90 -4.55 -18.40
CA THR A 83 3.52 -5.39 -19.55
C THR A 83 3.81 -4.70 -20.88
N LYS A 84 3.62 -3.39 -21.00
CA LYS A 84 4.00 -2.65 -22.23
C LYS A 84 5.51 -2.56 -22.45
N MET A 85 6.33 -2.48 -21.40
CA MET A 85 7.80 -2.48 -21.54
C MET A 85 8.37 -3.86 -21.88
N ASN A 86 7.70 -4.93 -21.48
CA ASN A 86 8.13 -6.31 -21.74
C ASN A 86 7.44 -6.94 -22.97
N ASP A 87 6.62 -6.19 -23.72
CA ASP A 87 6.02 -6.69 -24.95
C ASP A 87 7.11 -6.78 -26.04
N PRO A 88 7.53 -8.00 -26.47
CA PRO A 88 8.56 -8.16 -27.49
C PRO A 88 8.14 -7.55 -28.84
N ALA A 89 6.83 -7.39 -29.10
CA ALA A 89 6.34 -6.70 -30.30
C ALA A 89 6.62 -5.19 -30.25
N ALA A 90 6.49 -4.56 -29.06
CA ALA A 90 6.87 -3.16 -28.87
C ALA A 90 8.39 -2.95 -28.94
N ASN A 91 9.18 -3.94 -28.51
CA ASN A 91 10.64 -3.91 -28.59
C ASN A 91 11.18 -4.15 -30.01
N LYS A 92 10.38 -4.73 -30.91
CA LYS A 92 10.76 -4.98 -32.32
C LYS A 92 10.88 -3.71 -33.15
N MET A 93 10.32 -2.58 -32.71
CA MET A 93 10.50 -1.26 -33.35
C MET A 93 11.74 -0.50 -32.89
N ARG A 94 12.50 -0.99 -31.89
CA ARG A 94 13.71 -0.32 -31.38
C ARG A 94 15.02 -1.04 -31.70
N ALA A 95 14.97 -2.21 -32.32
CA ALA A 95 16.18 -2.93 -32.74
C ALA A 95 16.76 -2.36 -34.04
N SER A 96 17.48 -1.25 -33.93
CA SER A 96 18.63 -0.99 -34.80
C SER A 96 19.80 -1.87 -34.29
N PRO A 97 20.57 -2.53 -35.17
CA PRO A 97 21.36 -3.70 -34.78
C PRO A 97 22.65 -3.31 -34.04
N GLY A 98 22.69 -3.55 -32.74
CA GLY A 98 23.89 -3.57 -31.92
C GLY A 98 23.75 -4.58 -30.78
N LYS A 99 24.37 -5.76 -30.93
CA LYS A 99 24.35 -6.90 -29.99
C LYS A 99 24.56 -6.49 -28.53
N VAL A 100 23.68 -6.95 -27.62
CA VAL A 100 24.03 -7.19 -26.21
C VAL A 100 23.29 -8.43 -25.69
N HIS A 101 24.02 -9.39 -25.14
CA HIS A 101 23.49 -10.51 -24.37
C HIS A 101 23.45 -10.14 -22.89
N VAL A 102 22.32 -10.37 -22.21
CA VAL A 102 22.25 -10.35 -20.74
C VAL A 102 21.47 -11.59 -20.28
N VAL A 103 22.15 -12.45 -19.54
CA VAL A 103 21.58 -13.55 -18.75
C VAL A 103 21.49 -13.06 -17.31
N ALA A 104 20.31 -13.12 -16.70
CA ALA A 104 20.14 -12.79 -15.28
C ALA A 104 19.24 -13.81 -14.59
N THR A 105 19.81 -14.51 -13.62
CA THR A 105 19.19 -15.49 -12.72
C THR A 105 18.56 -14.78 -11.52
N ALA A 106 17.41 -15.28 -11.06
CA ALA A 106 16.55 -14.66 -10.05
C ALA A 106 17.01 -14.90 -8.59
N HIS A 107 16.90 -13.88 -7.74
CA HIS A 107 16.81 -14.00 -6.29
C HIS A 107 15.82 -12.96 -5.74
N GLU A 108 15.07 -13.37 -4.71
CA GLU A 108 14.11 -12.57 -3.91
C GLU A 108 14.59 -11.15 -3.62
N ARG A 109 13.72 -10.17 -3.87
CA ARG A 109 13.96 -8.76 -3.52
C ARG A 109 12.89 -8.26 -2.55
N VAL A 110 13.32 -7.96 -1.33
CA VAL A 110 12.68 -6.91 -0.52
C VAL A 110 12.98 -5.58 -1.21
N VAL A 111 11.97 -5.01 -1.88
CA VAL A 111 12.13 -3.75 -2.59
C VAL A 111 11.95 -2.60 -1.60
N SER A 112 13.04 -1.99 -1.16
CA SER A 112 12.98 -0.66 -0.54
C SER A 112 12.81 0.38 -1.65
N MET A 113 11.58 0.80 -1.95
CA MET A 113 11.33 1.89 -2.88
C MET A 113 11.49 3.23 -2.16
N THR A 114 12.25 4.13 -2.79
CA THR A 114 12.27 5.56 -2.46
C THR A 114 10.88 6.13 -2.75
N PRO A 115 10.24 6.86 -1.82
CA PRO A 115 8.87 7.29 -2.02
C PRO A 115 8.77 8.26 -3.20
N MET A 116 8.00 7.88 -4.22
CA MET A 116 7.65 8.79 -5.32
C MET A 116 6.70 9.89 -4.79
N SER A 117 6.62 11.04 -5.47
CA SER A 117 5.72 12.18 -5.12
C SER A 117 4.30 11.75 -4.71
N ALA A 118 3.73 10.75 -5.38
CA ALA A 118 2.40 10.24 -5.05
C ALA A 118 2.30 9.53 -3.69
N GLU A 119 3.38 8.91 -3.22
CA GLU A 119 3.48 8.26 -1.92
C GLU A 119 3.60 9.31 -0.80
N LEU A 120 4.28 10.43 -1.07
CA LEU A 120 4.29 11.59 -0.18
C LEU A 120 2.89 12.20 -0.02
N ASP A 121 2.09 12.30 -1.09
CA ASP A 121 0.71 12.79 -0.99
C ASP A 121 -0.18 11.88 -0.15
N LEU A 122 0.01 10.56 -0.26
CA LEU A 122 -0.77 9.59 0.51
C LEU A 122 -0.39 9.68 1.99
N LEU A 123 0.90 9.77 2.29
CA LEU A 123 1.38 9.96 3.65
C LEU A 123 0.93 11.30 4.23
N ALA A 124 0.93 12.37 3.44
CA ALA A 124 0.38 13.67 3.85
C ALA A 124 -1.13 13.57 4.15
N THR A 125 -1.89 12.86 3.31
CA THR A 125 -3.33 12.62 3.54
C THR A 125 -3.56 11.85 4.84
N ILE A 126 -2.74 10.81 5.11
CA ILE A 126 -2.82 10.03 6.35
C ILE A 126 -2.47 10.91 7.56
N THR A 127 -1.42 11.72 7.45
CA THR A 127 -1.01 12.62 8.53
C THR A 127 -2.03 13.72 8.81
N HIS A 128 -2.76 14.21 7.79
CA HIS A 128 -3.87 15.14 8.00
C HIS A 128 -5.05 14.45 8.70
N PHE A 129 -5.40 13.24 8.25
CA PHE A 129 -6.44 12.43 8.88
C PHE A 129 -6.17 12.18 10.37
N GLU A 130 -4.92 11.89 10.76
CA GLU A 130 -4.55 11.69 12.16
C GLU A 130 -4.68 12.95 13.02
N LYS A 131 -4.52 14.14 12.45
CA LYS A 131 -4.63 15.41 13.18
C LYS A 131 -6.07 15.86 13.34
N ASP A 132 -6.86 15.76 12.27
CA ASP A 132 -8.16 16.45 12.19
C ASP A 132 -9.36 15.48 12.20
N GLY A 133 -9.13 14.17 12.08
CA GLY A 133 -10.22 13.17 12.00
C GLY A 133 -11.09 13.30 10.75
N THR A 134 -10.62 14.05 9.76
CA THR A 134 -11.27 14.33 8.47
C THR A 134 -10.24 14.34 7.35
N ILE A 135 -10.64 13.86 6.18
CA ILE A 135 -9.96 14.08 4.89
C ILE A 135 -10.83 15.04 4.08
#